data_AF-M4AV33-F1
#
_entry.id   AF-M4AV33-F1
#
_cell.length_a   1.000
_cell.length_b   1.000
_cell.length_c   1.000
_cell.angle_alpha   90.00
_cell.angle_beta   90.00
_cell.angle_gamma   90.00
#
_symmetry.space_group_name_H-M   'P 1'
#
loop_
_entity.id
_entity.type
_entity.pdbx_description
1 polymer ?
#
loop_
_entity_poly.entity_id
_entity_poly.type
_entity_poly.pdbx_seq_one_letter_code
_entity_poly.pdbx_strand_id
1 'polypeptide(L)'
;MASAVLKVAAAGFSKCSRATILRGHSTTAPLHQGVPGSLWKLGKLNHIAIAVPDMEKATALYRDVLRATVSEKVPLPEHGVYTVFVELGNTKLELLHPLGEKSPISGFLQKNKSGGLHHICIEVDDITAAVADLKSKNIRTLSAEPRIGAHGKPVMFLHPKDCDGVLVELEEA
;
A
#
# COMPACT_ATOMS: atom_id res chain seq x y z
N MET A 1 62.99 -5.18 33.88
CA MET A 1 62.16 -6.37 34.16
C MET A 1 61.48 -6.77 32.85
N ALA A 2 61.82 -7.97 32.36
CA ALA A 2 61.39 -8.74 31.16
C ALA A 2 60.22 -8.17 30.31
N SER A 3 60.34 -7.94 28.99
CA SER A 3 60.65 -8.83 27.85
C SER A 3 59.66 -10.00 27.68
N ALA A 4 58.84 -9.93 26.63
CA ALA A 4 58.31 -11.10 25.93
C ALA A 4 58.08 -10.72 24.45
N VAL A 5 59.06 -11.07 23.64
CA VAL A 5 58.98 -11.17 22.18
C VAL A 5 58.37 -12.53 21.85
N LEU A 6 57.34 -12.58 21.00
CA LEU A 6 57.00 -13.80 20.28
C LEU A 6 56.79 -13.48 18.79
N LYS A 7 57.76 -13.94 18.00
CA LYS A 7 57.70 -14.08 16.54
C LYS A 7 56.68 -15.15 16.18
N VAL A 8 55.85 -14.91 15.16
CA VAL A 8 55.29 -15.98 14.32
C VAL A 8 55.39 -15.55 12.85
N ALA A 9 55.67 -16.56 12.03
CA ALA A 9 56.24 -16.52 10.69
C ALA A 9 55.33 -15.95 9.59
N ALA A 10 55.96 -15.34 8.60
CA ALA A 10 55.41 -15.12 7.28
C ALA A 10 55.48 -16.43 6.47
N ALA A 11 54.36 -16.84 5.86
CA ALA A 11 54.36 -17.83 4.79
C ALA A 11 53.17 -17.59 3.83
N GLY A 12 53.47 -17.51 2.54
CA GLY A 12 52.59 -17.99 1.47
C GLY A 12 51.65 -16.97 0.83
N PHE A 13 52.14 -16.24 -0.16
CA PHE A 13 51.29 -15.77 -1.26
C PHE A 13 50.80 -17.00 -2.04
N SER A 14 49.48 -17.22 -2.08
CA SER A 14 48.85 -18.07 -3.09
C SER A 14 47.73 -17.29 -3.76
N LYS A 15 47.93 -17.01 -5.06
CA LYS A 15 46.95 -16.39 -5.94
C LYS A 15 45.81 -17.38 -6.16
N CYS A 16 44.69 -17.20 -5.45
CA CYS A 16 43.45 -17.88 -5.81
C CYS A 16 42.66 -16.97 -6.77
N SER A 17 42.59 -17.38 -8.03
CA SER A 17 41.80 -16.73 -9.08
C SER A 17 40.33 -16.71 -8.68
N ARG A 18 39.75 -15.50 -8.54
CA ARG A 18 38.32 -15.32 -8.27
C ARG A 18 37.60 -15.48 -9.61
N ALA A 19 37.15 -16.71 -9.90
CA ALA A 19 36.24 -16.96 -11.01
C ALA A 19 34.97 -16.12 -10.80
N THR A 20 34.73 -15.17 -11.70
CA THR A 20 33.52 -14.36 -11.70
C THR A 20 32.39 -15.23 -12.21
N ILE A 21 31.57 -15.75 -11.31
CA ILE A 21 30.30 -16.39 -11.67
C ILE A 21 29.37 -15.26 -12.11
N LEU A 22 29.22 -15.08 -13.42
CA LEU A 22 28.13 -14.29 -13.99
C LEU A 22 26.82 -14.96 -13.59
N ARG A 23 26.12 -14.39 -12.59
CA ARG A 23 24.72 -14.70 -12.31
C ARG A 23 23.90 -14.24 -13.51
N GLY A 24 23.59 -15.17 -14.40
CA GLY A 24 22.55 -14.97 -15.41
C GLY A 24 21.25 -14.61 -14.70
N HIS A 25 20.73 -13.42 -14.99
CA HIS A 25 19.38 -13.06 -14.58
C HIS A 25 18.43 -13.92 -15.42
N SER A 26 17.86 -14.95 -14.78
CA SER A 26 16.74 -15.68 -15.33
C SER A 26 15.54 -14.73 -15.33
N THR A 27 15.17 -14.23 -16.51
CA THR A 27 13.89 -13.56 -16.71
C THR A 27 12.80 -14.62 -16.70
N THR A 28 12.33 -15.00 -15.52
CA THR A 28 11.09 -15.77 -15.41
C THR A 28 9.95 -14.86 -15.82
N ALA A 29 9.40 -15.06 -17.01
CA ALA A 29 8.13 -14.48 -17.41
C ALA A 29 7.05 -14.86 -16.37
N PRO A 30 6.08 -13.98 -16.06
CA PRO A 30 5.03 -14.31 -15.12
C PRO A 30 4.20 -15.46 -15.68
N LEU A 31 3.94 -16.46 -14.82
CA LEU A 31 3.10 -17.62 -15.11
C LEU A 31 1.65 -17.18 -15.28
N HIS A 32 1.29 -16.70 -16.46
CA HIS A 32 -0.10 -16.48 -16.87
C HIS A 32 -0.47 -17.55 -17.90
N GLN A 33 -0.57 -18.81 -17.47
CA GLN A 33 -1.11 -19.88 -18.33
C GLN A 33 -2.30 -20.52 -17.64
N GLY A 34 -3.51 -20.22 -18.13
CA GLY A 34 -4.71 -21.01 -17.85
C GLY A 34 -5.94 -20.26 -17.33
N VAL A 35 -5.84 -18.98 -16.98
CA VAL A 35 -7.04 -18.18 -16.64
C VAL A 35 -7.63 -17.65 -17.95
N PRO A 36 -8.93 -17.89 -18.26
CA PRO A 36 -9.61 -17.22 -19.37
C PRO A 36 -9.35 -15.72 -19.29
N GLY A 37 -9.13 -15.05 -20.43
CA GLY A 37 -8.86 -13.60 -20.46
C GLY A 37 -9.87 -12.87 -19.58
N SER A 38 -9.38 -12.25 -18.50
CA SER A 38 -10.25 -11.53 -17.58
C SER A 38 -10.89 -10.35 -18.30
N LEU A 39 -12.16 -10.09 -18.02
CA LEU A 39 -12.92 -8.98 -18.62
C LEU A 39 -12.40 -7.60 -18.17
N TRP A 40 -11.44 -7.60 -17.25
CA TRP A 40 -10.79 -6.44 -16.63
C TRP A 40 -9.38 -6.85 -16.17
N LYS A 41 -8.51 -5.91 -15.89
CA LYS A 41 -7.13 -6.10 -15.44
C LYS A 41 -6.90 -5.38 -14.12
N LEU A 42 -6.18 -6.04 -13.23
CA LEU A 42 -5.68 -5.43 -12.00
C LEU A 42 -4.47 -4.54 -12.34
N GLY A 43 -4.54 -3.28 -11.91
CA GLY A 43 -3.55 -2.25 -12.14
C GLY A 43 -2.56 -2.09 -11.00
N LYS A 44 -2.04 -0.86 -10.88
CA LYS A 44 -1.08 -0.50 -9.83
C LYS A 44 -1.79 -0.23 -8.50
N LEU A 45 -1.00 -0.23 -7.43
CA LEU A 45 -1.43 0.29 -6.13
C LEU A 45 -1.57 1.81 -6.23
N ASN A 46 -2.80 2.31 -6.09
CA ASN A 46 -3.09 3.74 -6.12
C ASN A 46 -2.59 4.40 -4.82
N HIS A 47 -3.06 3.91 -3.68
CA HIS A 47 -2.66 4.40 -2.37
C HIS A 47 -2.83 3.37 -1.24
N ILE A 48 -2.22 3.67 -0.10
CA ILE A 48 -2.47 2.99 1.18
C ILE A 48 -3.07 4.01 2.15
N ALA A 49 -4.27 3.72 2.66
CA ALA A 49 -4.96 4.60 3.57
C ALA A 49 -4.60 4.30 5.04
N ILE A 50 -4.30 5.35 5.79
CA ILE A 50 -3.95 5.30 7.21
C ILE A 50 -4.94 6.19 7.97
N ALA A 51 -5.74 5.60 8.84
CA ALA A 51 -6.59 6.37 9.75
C ALA A 51 -5.71 6.94 10.88
N VAL A 52 -5.75 8.25 11.07
CA VAL A 52 -4.93 8.96 12.05
C VAL A 52 -5.80 9.67 13.11
N PRO A 53 -5.43 9.63 14.40
CA PRO A 53 -6.19 10.29 15.46
C PRO A 53 -5.97 11.80 15.52
N ASP A 54 -4.90 12.31 14.88
CA ASP A 54 -4.53 13.72 14.84
C ASP A 54 -3.89 13.99 13.47
N MET A 55 -4.59 14.77 12.64
CA MET A 55 -4.19 15.01 11.25
C MET A 55 -2.93 15.87 11.18
N GLU A 56 -2.87 16.92 11.99
CA GLU A 56 -1.77 17.89 12.01
C GLU A 56 -0.46 17.21 12.44
N LYS A 57 -0.51 16.39 13.50
CA LYS A 57 0.64 15.63 13.98
C LYS A 57 1.12 14.60 12.96
N ALA A 58 0.20 13.86 12.34
CA ALA A 58 0.55 12.88 11.32
C ALA A 58 1.17 13.55 10.09
N THR A 59 0.58 14.64 9.61
CA THR A 59 1.08 15.45 8.49
C THR A 59 2.50 15.97 8.78
N ALA A 60 2.73 16.53 9.98
CA ALA A 60 4.04 17.03 10.39
C ALA A 60 5.11 15.93 10.45
N LEU A 61 4.75 14.72 10.89
CA LEU A 61 5.68 13.58 10.87
C LEU A 61 6.18 13.29 9.44
N TYR A 62 5.27 13.15 8.48
CA TYR A 62 5.67 12.83 7.11
C TYR A 62 6.39 14.00 6.42
N ARG A 63 5.92 15.23 6.62
CA ARG A 63 6.49 16.43 5.99
C ARG A 63 7.83 16.86 6.62
N ASP A 64 7.88 17.01 7.94
CA ASP A 64 8.99 17.69 8.60
C ASP A 64 10.08 16.71 9.05
N VAL A 65 9.69 15.52 9.50
CA VAL A 65 10.63 14.50 10.01
C VAL A 65 11.10 13.59 8.89
N LEU A 66 10.16 13.00 8.15
CA LEU A 66 10.48 12.07 7.06
C LEU A 66 10.74 12.77 5.72
N ARG A 67 10.49 14.08 5.65
CA ARG A 67 10.80 14.95 4.49
C ARG A 67 10.12 14.52 3.18
N ALA A 68 8.91 13.97 3.29
CA ALA A 68 8.07 13.68 2.14
C ALA A 68 7.38 14.96 1.64
N THR A 69 6.96 14.95 0.37
CA THR A 69 6.03 15.97 -0.14
C THR A 69 4.63 15.61 0.33
N VAL A 70 3.94 16.56 0.97
CA VAL A 70 2.63 16.32 1.60
C VAL A 70 1.66 17.41 1.15
N SER A 71 0.45 17.02 0.78
CA SER A 71 -0.61 17.95 0.35
C SER A 71 -1.19 18.75 1.52
N GLU A 72 -2.01 19.74 1.18
CA GLU A 72 -2.89 20.37 2.17
C GLU A 72 -4.00 19.41 2.63
N LYS A 73 -4.59 19.71 3.79
CA LYS A 73 -5.75 19.00 4.33
C LYS A 73 -7.00 19.39 3.56
N VAL A 74 -7.66 18.39 2.96
CA VAL A 74 -8.88 18.59 2.17
C VAL A 74 -10.08 17.98 2.89
N PRO A 75 -11.17 18.73 3.12
CA PRO A 75 -12.42 18.15 3.61
C PRO A 75 -13.15 17.41 2.50
N LEU A 76 -13.63 16.20 2.80
CA LEU A 76 -14.50 15.39 1.94
C LEU A 76 -15.80 15.05 2.68
N PRO A 77 -16.77 15.99 2.76
CA PRO A 77 -17.99 15.81 3.55
C PRO A 77 -18.82 14.60 3.14
N GLU A 78 -18.90 14.30 1.84
CA GLU A 78 -19.65 13.15 1.31
C GLU A 78 -19.08 11.80 1.77
N HIS A 79 -17.78 11.76 2.05
CA HIS A 79 -17.09 10.58 2.59
C HIS A 79 -16.92 10.62 4.10
N GLY A 80 -17.27 11.73 4.75
CA GLY A 80 -17.13 11.92 6.19
C GLY A 80 -15.67 11.86 6.66
N VAL A 81 -14.71 12.31 5.85
CA VAL A 81 -13.29 12.36 6.22
C VAL A 81 -12.61 13.66 5.80
N TYR A 82 -11.55 14.03 6.50
CA TYR A 82 -10.47 14.84 5.97
C TYR A 82 -9.41 13.91 5.37
N THR A 83 -8.81 14.33 4.27
CA THR A 83 -7.69 13.63 3.64
C THR A 83 -6.46 14.52 3.51
N VAL A 84 -5.28 13.90 3.60
CA VAL A 84 -3.97 14.47 3.28
C VAL A 84 -3.17 13.40 2.53
N PHE A 85 -2.58 13.77 1.40
CA PHE A 85 -1.76 12.87 0.60
C PHE A 85 -0.27 13.05 0.88
N VAL A 86 0.43 11.94 1.07
CA VAL A 86 1.89 11.88 1.16
C VAL A 86 2.42 11.22 -0.13
N GLU A 87 3.19 11.98 -0.90
CA GLU A 87 3.74 11.53 -2.18
C GLU A 87 5.03 10.72 -1.99
N LEU A 88 5.07 9.49 -2.52
CA LEU A 88 6.24 8.60 -2.44
C LEU A 88 6.85 8.28 -3.82
N GLY A 89 6.34 8.89 -4.89
CA GLY A 89 6.79 8.69 -6.26
C GLY A 89 6.14 7.49 -6.95
N ASN A 90 6.20 6.29 -6.36
CA ASN A 90 5.58 5.09 -6.94
C ASN A 90 4.10 4.89 -6.55
N THR A 91 3.69 5.45 -5.42
CA THR A 91 2.32 5.40 -4.87
C THR A 91 2.14 6.55 -3.86
N LYS A 92 0.98 6.60 -3.19
CA LYS A 92 0.69 7.58 -2.14
C LYS A 92 0.33 6.91 -0.82
N LEU A 93 0.56 7.62 0.29
CA LEU A 93 -0.19 7.36 1.51
C LEU A 93 -1.33 8.36 1.60
N GLU A 94 -2.52 7.87 1.94
CA GLU A 94 -3.67 8.71 2.22
C GLU A 94 -3.92 8.74 3.74
N LEU A 95 -3.66 9.88 4.36
CA LEU A 95 -3.95 10.07 5.78
C LEU A 95 -5.41 10.48 5.93
N LEU A 96 -6.18 9.71 6.69
CA LEU A 96 -7.61 9.93 6.90
C LEU A 96 -7.90 10.31 8.35
N HIS A 97 -8.68 11.36 8.54
CA HIS A 97 -9.20 11.74 9.85
C HIS A 97 -10.72 11.95 9.78
N PRO A 98 -11.51 11.56 10.81
CA PRO A 98 -12.95 11.74 10.80
C PRO A 98 -13.38 13.18 10.52
N LEU A 99 -14.37 13.34 9.65
CA LEU A 99 -15.11 14.59 9.46
C LEU A 99 -16.59 14.32 9.74
N GLY A 100 -17.12 14.99 10.77
CA GLY A 100 -18.49 14.80 11.22
C GLY A 100 -18.70 13.55 12.09
N GLU A 101 -19.84 13.49 12.77
CA GLU A 101 -20.14 12.44 13.76
C GLU A 101 -20.33 11.05 13.14
N LYS A 102 -20.71 10.99 11.87
CA LYS A 102 -21.03 9.75 11.13
C LYS A 102 -19.88 9.26 10.24
N SER A 103 -18.64 9.71 10.49
CA SER A 103 -17.49 9.27 9.70
C SER A 103 -17.36 7.74 9.68
N PRO A 104 -17.12 7.11 8.52
CA PRO A 104 -17.00 5.66 8.41
C PRO A 104 -15.79 5.11 9.18
N ILE A 105 -14.76 5.93 9.41
CA ILE A 105 -13.53 5.51 10.09
C ILE A 105 -13.54 5.78 11.61
N SER A 106 -14.60 6.42 12.14
CA SER A 106 -14.73 6.70 13.58
C SER A 106 -14.65 5.42 14.43
N GLY A 107 -15.35 4.36 14.01
CA GLY A 107 -15.32 3.07 14.71
C GLY A 107 -13.95 2.40 14.66
N PHE A 108 -13.19 2.60 13.58
CA PHE A 108 -11.82 2.11 13.48
C PHE A 108 -10.90 2.81 14.50
N LEU A 109 -10.94 4.14 14.60
CA LEU A 109 -10.11 4.89 15.55
C LEU A 109 -10.53 4.71 17.02
N GLN A 110 -11.80 4.37 17.28
CA GLN A 110 -12.23 3.97 18.63
C GLN A 110 -11.53 2.69 19.10
N LYS A 111 -11.38 1.71 18.20
CA LYS A 111 -10.67 0.44 18.45
C LYS A 111 -9.16 0.62 18.42
N ASN A 112 -8.66 1.42 17.47
CA ASN A 112 -7.25 1.68 17.22
C ASN A 112 -6.92 3.13 17.59
N LYS A 113 -6.82 3.40 18.91
CA LYS A 113 -6.66 4.75 19.47
C LYS A 113 -5.44 5.51 18.93
N SER A 114 -4.39 4.80 18.55
CA SER A 114 -3.16 5.37 17.99
C SER A 114 -3.18 5.54 16.47
N GLY A 115 -4.28 5.20 15.80
CA GLY A 115 -4.35 5.10 14.35
C GLY A 115 -3.90 3.74 13.81
N GLY A 116 -3.86 3.61 12.48
CA GLY A 116 -3.40 2.40 11.81
C GLY A 116 -3.74 2.35 10.32
N LEU A 117 -3.15 1.37 9.63
CA LEU A 117 -3.50 1.02 8.25
C LEU A 117 -4.97 0.63 8.17
N HIS A 118 -5.73 1.34 7.34
CA HIS A 118 -7.17 1.15 7.21
C HIS A 118 -7.53 0.29 5.99
N HIS A 119 -7.00 0.65 4.83
CA HIS A 119 -7.26 -0.07 3.58
C HIS A 119 -6.14 0.15 2.56
N ILE A 120 -6.15 -0.65 1.50
CA ILE A 120 -5.35 -0.42 0.29
C ILE A 120 -6.27 -0.16 -0.89
N CYS A 121 -5.84 0.64 -1.84
CA CYS A 121 -6.58 0.92 -3.06
C CYS A 121 -5.79 0.47 -4.30
N ILE A 122 -6.40 -0.38 -5.13
CA ILE A 122 -5.79 -0.94 -6.33
C ILE A 122 -6.62 -0.52 -7.54
N GLU A 123 -5.94 -0.06 -8.58
CA GLU A 123 -6.62 0.36 -9.81
C GLU A 123 -7.15 -0.85 -10.60
N VAL A 124 -8.24 -0.66 -11.32
CA VAL A 124 -8.78 -1.58 -12.33
C VAL A 124 -9.13 -0.81 -13.59
N ASP A 125 -8.99 -1.44 -14.76
CA ASP A 125 -9.25 -0.79 -16.06
C ASP A 125 -10.75 -0.70 -16.43
N ASP A 126 -11.61 -1.49 -15.79
CA ASP A 126 -13.07 -1.40 -15.85
C ASP A 126 -13.67 -1.92 -14.53
N ILE A 127 -14.08 -0.99 -13.67
CA ILE A 127 -14.68 -1.26 -12.36
C ILE A 127 -16.03 -1.98 -12.47
N THR A 128 -16.79 -1.77 -13.54
CA THR A 128 -18.10 -2.40 -13.73
C THR A 128 -17.91 -3.88 -14.06
N ALA A 129 -17.01 -4.17 -15.01
CA ALA A 129 -16.62 -5.53 -15.33
C ALA A 129 -15.96 -6.24 -14.14
N ALA A 130 -15.09 -5.54 -13.40
CA ALA A 130 -14.44 -6.06 -12.20
C ALA A 130 -15.45 -6.48 -11.12
N VAL A 131 -16.38 -5.58 -10.77
CA VAL A 131 -17.39 -5.87 -9.74
C VAL A 131 -18.34 -6.99 -10.16
N ALA A 132 -18.77 -7.02 -11.43
CA ALA A 132 -19.63 -8.09 -11.94
C ALA A 132 -18.94 -9.47 -11.86
N ASP A 133 -17.68 -9.54 -12.31
CA ASP A 133 -16.88 -10.77 -12.27
C ASP A 133 -16.62 -11.22 -10.82
N LEU A 134 -16.24 -10.31 -9.91
CA LEU A 134 -16.01 -10.63 -8.49
C LEU A 134 -17.29 -11.13 -7.79
N LYS A 135 -18.45 -10.53 -8.06
CA LYS A 135 -19.74 -11.01 -7.56
C LYS A 135 -20.06 -12.41 -8.07
N SER A 136 -19.80 -12.69 -9.35
CA SER A 136 -20.00 -14.04 -9.94
C SER A 136 -19.14 -15.12 -9.27
N LYS A 137 -18.00 -14.71 -8.71
CA LYS A 137 -17.06 -15.55 -7.95
C LYS A 137 -17.37 -15.57 -6.44
N ASN A 138 -18.52 -15.04 -6.01
CA ASN A 138 -18.96 -14.96 -4.62
C ASN A 138 -18.02 -14.16 -3.70
N ILE A 139 -17.29 -13.18 -4.24
CA ILE A 139 -16.52 -12.23 -3.42
C ILE A 139 -17.46 -11.15 -2.89
N ARG A 140 -17.48 -10.94 -1.57
CA ARG A 140 -18.35 -9.95 -0.94
C ARG A 140 -17.85 -8.53 -1.21
N THR A 141 -18.76 -7.68 -1.68
CA THR A 141 -18.59 -6.24 -1.74
C THR A 141 -19.25 -5.55 -0.54
N LEU A 142 -18.77 -4.39 -0.13
CA LEU A 142 -19.37 -3.61 0.97
C LEU A 142 -20.60 -2.81 0.54
N SER A 143 -20.80 -2.65 -0.78
CA SER A 143 -21.97 -1.97 -1.33
C SER A 143 -22.50 -2.72 -2.55
N ALA A 144 -23.77 -2.46 -2.89
CA ALA A 144 -24.41 -3.08 -4.04
C ALA A 144 -23.78 -2.60 -5.35
N GLU A 145 -23.55 -1.30 -5.51
CA GLU A 145 -23.01 -0.70 -6.74
C GLU A 145 -21.80 0.20 -6.42
N PRO A 146 -20.85 0.38 -7.36
CA PRO A 146 -19.75 1.33 -7.22
C PRO A 146 -20.25 2.72 -6.87
N ARG A 147 -19.48 3.44 -6.05
CA ARG A 147 -19.77 4.82 -5.66
C ARG A 147 -18.64 5.71 -6.10
N ILE A 148 -18.88 7.00 -6.23
CA ILE A 148 -17.77 7.95 -6.44
C ILE A 148 -16.93 8.00 -5.16
N GLY A 149 -15.62 7.80 -5.31
CA GLY A 149 -14.62 7.88 -4.24
C GLY A 149 -13.99 9.26 -4.12
N ALA A 150 -13.00 9.38 -3.24
CA ALA A 150 -12.35 10.65 -2.90
C ALA A 150 -11.68 11.36 -4.10
N HIS A 151 -11.28 10.59 -5.12
CA HIS A 151 -10.66 11.11 -6.34
C HIS A 151 -11.66 11.46 -7.45
N GLY A 152 -12.97 11.41 -7.18
CA GLY A 152 -14.01 11.69 -8.18
C GLY A 152 -14.22 10.55 -9.19
N LYS A 153 -13.65 9.37 -8.91
CA LYS A 153 -13.76 8.17 -9.74
C LYS A 153 -14.64 7.09 -9.09
N PRO A 154 -15.25 6.17 -9.84
CA PRO A 154 -15.97 5.07 -9.24
C PRO A 154 -15.04 4.13 -8.46
N VAL A 155 -15.48 3.71 -7.28
CA VAL A 155 -14.78 2.81 -6.37
C VAL A 155 -15.71 1.74 -5.81
N MET A 156 -15.14 0.58 -5.47
CA MET A 156 -15.81 -0.49 -4.75
C MET A 156 -14.91 -1.08 -3.66
N PHE A 157 -15.44 -1.24 -2.46
CA PHE A 157 -14.75 -1.92 -1.38
C PHE A 157 -15.11 -3.41 -1.32
N LEU A 158 -14.10 -4.26 -1.19
CA LEU A 158 -14.22 -5.69 -0.95
C LEU A 158 -14.20 -5.97 0.56
N HIS A 159 -15.00 -6.94 0.99
CA HIS A 159 -15.11 -7.26 2.41
C HIS A 159 -13.83 -7.99 2.90
N PRO A 160 -13.19 -7.58 4.01
CA PRO A 160 -11.90 -8.14 4.45
C PRO A 160 -11.87 -9.66 4.65
N LYS A 161 -13.02 -10.25 5.00
CA LYS A 161 -13.17 -11.70 5.14
C LYS A 161 -12.92 -12.50 3.84
N ASP A 162 -12.95 -11.86 2.67
CA ASP A 162 -12.61 -12.47 1.38
C ASP A 162 -11.26 -11.97 0.83
N CYS A 163 -10.52 -11.18 1.62
CA CYS A 163 -9.28 -10.54 1.23
C CYS A 163 -8.22 -10.67 2.34
N ASP A 164 -8.15 -11.85 2.99
CA ASP A 164 -7.16 -12.19 4.01
C ASP A 164 -7.07 -11.19 5.18
N GLY A 165 -8.21 -10.58 5.54
CA GLY A 165 -8.30 -9.60 6.62
C GLY A 165 -8.00 -8.15 6.20
N VAL A 166 -7.69 -7.90 4.93
CA VAL A 166 -7.41 -6.57 4.39
C VAL A 166 -8.67 -5.96 3.77
N LEU A 167 -8.97 -4.71 4.11
CA LEU A 167 -9.96 -3.94 3.36
C LEU A 167 -9.34 -3.47 2.05
N VAL A 168 -9.87 -3.95 0.93
CA VAL A 168 -9.38 -3.61 -0.41
C VAL A 168 -10.40 -2.71 -1.10
N GLU A 169 -9.96 -1.56 -1.55
CA GLU A 169 -10.68 -0.69 -2.49
C GLU A 169 -10.20 -0.99 -3.91
N LEU A 170 -11.15 -1.09 -4.84
CA LEU A 170 -10.89 -1.04 -6.28
C LEU A 170 -11.34 0.31 -6.80
N GLU A 171 -10.48 1.00 -7.54
CA GLU A 171 -10.76 2.30 -8.16
C GLU A 171 -10.56 2.21 -9.68
N GLU A 172 -11.42 2.86 -10.45
CA GLU A 172 -11.23 3.00 -11.90
C GLU A 172 -9.89 3.71 -12.23
N ALA A 173 -9.09 3.14 -13.14
CA ALA A 173 -7.77 3.66 -13.53
C ALA A 173 -7.78 5.05 -14.18
#